data_AF-A0AAD4NG52-F1
#
_entry.id   AF-A0AAD4NG52-F1
#
_cell.length_a   1.000
_cell.length_b   1.000
_cell.length_c   1.000
_cell.angle_alpha   90.00
_cell.angle_beta   90.00
_cell.angle_gamma   90.00
#
_symmetry.space_group_name_H-M   'P 1'
#
loop_
_entity.id
_entity.type
_entity.pdbx_description
1 polymer ?
#
loop_
_entity_poly.entity_id
_entity_poly.type
_entity_poly.pdbx_seq_one_letter_code
_entity_poly.pdbx_strand_id
1 'polypeptide(L)'
;MSFYRVLMASPDLVEEVIEEDASQLKFPKELEGPNCNMLSVSEVYLLMEHRYKIKQQDEIDDMNDIFAKSLNYVRRIAKFRNLATIRSVRGSLVNYDFHCFEATQLANLCPETAEEAKSLIPSLEDKCTDEEMEALLKELQTKKNFQ
;
A
#
# COMPACT_ATOMS: atom_id res chain seq x y z
N MET A 1 -55.36 7.79 4.54
CA MET A 1 -54.34 7.99 5.58
C MET A 1 -53.36 6.82 5.50
N SER A 2 -52.36 6.90 4.63
CA SER A 2 -51.04 7.49 4.90
C SER A 2 -50.10 6.58 5.70
N PHE A 3 -49.82 5.38 5.18
CA PHE A 3 -48.72 4.54 5.68
C PHE A 3 -47.72 4.11 4.59
N TYR A 4 -47.97 4.40 3.30
CA TYR A 4 -47.08 4.05 2.19
C TYR A 4 -46.14 5.20 1.73
N ARG A 5 -45.96 6.25 2.55
CA ARG A 5 -45.25 7.48 2.14
C ARG A 5 -43.91 7.73 2.86
N VAL A 6 -43.39 6.77 3.64
CA VAL A 6 -42.13 6.93 4.42
C VAL A 6 -41.20 5.71 4.28
N LEU A 7 -41.29 4.98 3.18
CA LEU A 7 -40.13 4.25 2.65
C LEU A 7 -39.81 4.91 1.33
N MET A 8 -39.35 6.16 1.44
CA MET A 8 -38.61 6.79 0.36
C MET A 8 -37.46 5.84 0.06
N ALA A 9 -37.55 5.20 -1.10
CA ALA A 9 -36.40 4.82 -1.88
C ALA A 9 -35.33 5.87 -1.64
N SER A 10 -34.28 5.48 -0.92
CA SER A 10 -33.04 6.23 -0.94
C SER A 10 -32.76 6.49 -2.41
N PRO A 11 -32.66 7.75 -2.85
CA PRO A 11 -32.35 8.02 -4.24
C PRO A 11 -31.06 7.26 -4.50
N ASP A 12 -31.08 6.44 -5.54
CA ASP A 12 -29.91 5.73 -6.04
C ASP A 12 -28.71 6.64 -5.80
N LEU A 13 -27.81 6.24 -4.89
CA LEU A 13 -26.47 6.77 -4.88
C LEU A 13 -25.95 6.32 -6.24
N VAL A 14 -26.15 7.18 -7.23
CA VAL A 14 -25.45 7.12 -8.49
C VAL A 14 -24.01 7.30 -8.03
N GLU A 15 -23.34 6.19 -7.72
CA GLU A 15 -21.90 6.14 -7.69
C GLU A 15 -21.50 6.74 -9.03
N GLU A 16 -21.02 7.98 -9.01
CA GLU A 16 -20.31 8.52 -10.16
C GLU A 16 -19.24 7.48 -10.44
N VAL A 17 -19.42 6.71 -11.52
CA VAL A 17 -18.43 5.76 -11.99
C VAL A 17 -17.27 6.60 -12.50
N ILE A 18 -16.43 7.01 -11.57
CA ILE A 18 -15.15 7.64 -11.86
C ILE A 18 -14.33 6.54 -12.54
N GLU A 19 -13.80 6.84 -13.72
CA GLU A 19 -12.86 5.95 -14.39
C GLU A 19 -11.57 5.90 -13.55
N GLU A 20 -11.44 4.86 -12.75
CA GLU A 20 -10.29 4.61 -11.87
C GLU A 20 -9.04 4.30 -12.69
N ASP A 21 -7.94 4.97 -12.38
CA ASP A 21 -6.67 4.78 -13.06
C ASP A 21 -5.52 5.07 -12.09
N ALA A 22 -4.94 3.99 -11.57
CA ALA A 22 -3.82 4.07 -10.64
C ALA A 22 -2.55 4.67 -11.27
N SER A 23 -2.40 4.60 -12.60
CA SER A 23 -1.27 5.22 -13.31
C SER A 23 -1.35 6.75 -13.32
N GLN A 24 -2.58 7.27 -13.16
CA GLN A 24 -2.89 8.70 -13.12
C GLN A 24 -3.32 9.16 -11.71
N LEU A 25 -3.13 8.32 -10.68
CA LEU A 25 -3.57 8.56 -9.30
C LEU A 25 -5.06 8.87 -9.15
N LYS A 26 -5.91 8.35 -10.05
CA LYS A 26 -7.36 8.47 -9.94
C LYS A 26 -7.89 7.31 -9.11
N PHE A 27 -8.22 7.59 -7.85
CA PHE A 27 -8.77 6.60 -6.94
C PHE A 27 -10.21 6.94 -6.57
N PRO A 28 -11.00 5.95 -6.12
CA PRO A 28 -12.30 6.20 -5.50
C PRO A 28 -12.18 7.13 -4.28
N LYS A 29 -13.25 7.88 -4.01
CA LYS A 29 -13.29 8.83 -2.88
C LYS A 29 -13.11 8.14 -1.53
N GLU A 30 -13.37 6.83 -1.39
CA GLU A 30 -13.08 6.10 -0.16
C GLU A 30 -11.57 5.95 0.12
N LEU A 31 -10.74 6.05 -0.92
CA LEU A 31 -9.28 5.91 -0.85
C LEU A 31 -8.55 7.27 -0.87
N GLU A 32 -9.22 8.37 -1.22
CA GLU A 32 -8.63 9.72 -1.30
C GLU A 32 -8.80 10.56 -0.01
N GLY A 33 -8.64 9.93 1.16
CA GLY A 33 -8.73 10.62 2.45
C GLY A 33 -7.42 11.28 2.92
N PRO A 34 -7.47 12.32 3.78
CA PRO A 34 -6.28 12.95 4.36
C PRO A 34 -5.46 12.01 5.27
N ASN A 35 -6.06 10.87 5.66
CA ASN A 35 -5.40 9.80 6.41
C ASN A 35 -5.16 8.55 5.54
N CYS A 36 -5.04 8.71 4.21
CA CYS A 36 -4.77 7.59 3.32
C CYS A 36 -3.37 7.01 3.59
N ASN A 37 -3.32 6.10 4.55
CA ASN A 37 -2.14 5.33 4.92
C ASN A 37 -2.21 3.99 4.22
N MET A 38 -1.70 3.95 2.99
CA MET A 38 -1.55 2.69 2.27
C MET A 38 -0.49 1.82 2.96
N LEU A 39 -0.80 0.54 3.17
CA LEU A 39 0.14 -0.41 3.76
C LEU A 39 1.04 -1.01 2.67
N SER A 40 2.34 -0.99 2.92
CA SER A 40 3.29 -1.77 2.12
C SER A 40 3.14 -3.27 2.38
N VAL A 41 3.51 -4.09 1.41
CA VAL A 41 3.52 -5.56 1.53
C VAL A 41 4.28 -6.01 2.78
N SER A 42 5.38 -5.33 3.09
CA SER A 42 6.23 -5.62 4.25
C SER A 42 5.51 -5.33 5.58
N GLU A 43 4.69 -4.29 5.65
CA GLU A 43 3.85 -4.01 6.82
C GLU A 43 2.72 -5.01 6.97
N VAL A 44 2.04 -5.32 5.85
CA VAL A 44 0.99 -6.34 5.84
C VAL A 44 1.57 -7.68 6.33
N TYR A 45 2.77 -8.04 5.88
CA TYR A 45 3.47 -9.23 6.37
C TYR A 45 3.66 -9.21 7.89
N LEU A 46 4.18 -8.12 8.48
CA LEU A 46 4.36 -8.02 9.93
C LEU A 46 3.04 -8.12 10.71
N LEU A 47 1.99 -7.44 10.24
CA LEU A 47 0.68 -7.46 10.86
C LEU A 47 0.06 -8.86 10.82
N MET A 48 0.13 -9.53 9.67
CA MET A 48 -0.42 -10.87 9.50
C MET A 48 0.40 -11.92 10.27
N GLU A 49 1.73 -11.84 10.27
CA GLU A 49 2.58 -12.70 11.09
C GLU A 49 2.27 -12.57 12.58
N HIS A 50 2.11 -11.34 13.07
CA HIS A 50 1.76 -11.09 14.46
C HIS A 50 0.39 -11.70 14.80
N ARG A 51 -0.62 -11.48 13.95
CA ARG A 51 -1.96 -12.07 14.11
C ARG A 51 -1.93 -13.60 14.08
N TYR A 52 -1.10 -14.18 13.21
CA TYR A 52 -0.91 -15.62 13.11
C TYR A 52 -0.31 -16.22 14.39
N LYS A 53 0.70 -15.57 14.98
CA LYS A 53 1.31 -16.00 16.24
C LYS A 53 0.34 -15.96 17.42
N ILE A 54 -0.49 -14.92 17.52
CA ILE A 54 -1.52 -14.82 18.57
C ILE A 54 -2.50 -15.99 18.48
N LYS A 55 -3.03 -16.28 17.28
CA LYS A 55 -3.98 -17.40 17.12
C LYS A 55 -3.38 -18.75 17.48
N GLN A 56 -2.10 -18.96 17.15
CA GLN A 56 -1.42 -20.18 17.56
C GLN A 56 -1.25 -20.29 19.07
N GLN A 57 -1.02 -19.18 19.78
CA GLN A 57 -0.98 -19.15 21.25
C GLN A 57 -2.34 -19.43 21.86
N ASP A 58 -3.41 -18.94 21.25
CA ASP A 58 -4.79 -19.15 21.70
C ASP A 58 -5.36 -20.53 21.32
N GLU A 59 -4.58 -21.38 20.63
CA GLU A 59 -4.99 -22.70 20.10
C GLU A 59 -6.25 -22.64 19.21
N ILE A 60 -6.49 -21.51 18.54
CA ILE A 60 -7.64 -21.31 17.65
C ILE A 60 -7.26 -21.76 16.23
N ASP A 61 -7.74 -22.93 15.82
CA ASP A 61 -7.43 -23.56 14.52
C ASP A 61 -8.26 -23.01 13.33
N ASP A 62 -9.22 -22.12 13.59
CA ASP A 62 -10.03 -21.50 12.53
C ASP A 62 -9.25 -20.37 11.83
N MET A 63 -8.36 -20.76 10.92
CA MET A 63 -7.68 -19.86 9.99
C MET A 63 -8.44 -19.80 8.67
N ASN A 64 -9.04 -18.63 8.38
CA ASN A 64 -9.68 -18.37 7.10
C ASN A 64 -8.70 -18.65 5.94
N ASP A 65 -9.13 -19.43 4.94
CA ASP A 65 -8.36 -19.74 3.73
C ASP A 65 -7.78 -18.50 3.04
N ILE A 66 -8.55 -17.40 3.01
CA ILE A 66 -8.10 -16.14 2.44
C ILE A 66 -6.92 -15.59 3.25
N PHE A 67 -6.99 -15.66 4.58
CA PHE A 67 -5.89 -15.23 5.44
C PHE A 67 -4.63 -16.08 5.22
N ALA A 68 -4.77 -17.41 5.14
CA ALA A 68 -3.65 -18.31 4.90
C ALA A 68 -2.98 -18.05 3.54
N LYS A 69 -3.78 -17.89 2.48
CA LYS A 69 -3.29 -17.57 1.13
C LYS A 69 -2.61 -16.19 1.09
N SER A 70 -3.23 -15.18 1.68
CA SER A 70 -2.66 -13.82 1.73
C SER A 70 -1.36 -13.78 2.53
N LEU A 71 -1.28 -14.47 3.68
CA LEU A 71 -0.06 -14.56 4.48
C LEU A 71 1.06 -15.24 3.70
N ASN A 72 0.77 -16.34 3.00
CA ASN A 72 1.75 -17.02 2.16
C ASN A 72 2.23 -16.16 1.00
N TYR A 73 1.34 -15.37 0.39
CA TYR A 73 1.71 -14.41 -0.63
C TYR A 73 2.67 -13.34 -0.07
N VAL A 74 2.24 -12.59 0.96
CA VAL A 74 3.06 -11.49 1.49
C VAL A 74 4.38 -11.98 2.08
N ARG A 75 4.42 -13.17 2.69
CA ARG A 75 5.67 -13.79 3.19
C ARG A 75 6.71 -14.02 2.09
N ARG A 76 6.26 -14.36 0.88
CA ARG A 76 7.15 -14.59 -0.28
C ARG A 76 7.66 -13.29 -0.90
N ILE A 77 6.81 -12.27 -0.98
CA ILE A 77 7.12 -11.05 -1.73
C ILE A 77 7.60 -9.87 -0.88
N ALA A 78 7.41 -9.93 0.45
CA ALA A 78 7.87 -8.89 1.37
C ALA A 78 9.37 -8.66 1.22
N LYS A 79 9.73 -7.43 0.84
CA LYS A 79 11.12 -7.00 0.66
C LYS A 79 11.78 -6.66 1.98
N PHE A 80 11.00 -6.21 2.96
CA PHE A 80 11.49 -5.85 4.28
C PHE A 80 10.83 -6.72 5.37
N ARG A 81 11.63 -7.27 6.28
CA ARG A 81 11.15 -8.14 7.37
C ARG A 81 11.42 -7.57 8.76
N ASN A 82 12.25 -6.54 8.85
CA ASN A 82 12.61 -5.89 10.09
C ASN A 82 11.76 -4.61 10.28
N LEU A 83 11.09 -4.49 11.43
CA LEU A 83 10.24 -3.34 11.76
C LEU A 83 11.03 -2.02 11.76
N ALA A 84 12.27 -2.03 12.24
CA ALA A 84 13.12 -0.83 12.24
C ALA A 84 13.43 -0.39 10.81
N THR A 85 13.76 -1.35 9.93
CA THR A 85 14.00 -1.10 8.51
C THR A 85 12.77 -0.55 7.81
N ILE A 86 11.59 -1.14 8.02
CA ILE A 86 10.33 -0.67 7.44
C ILE A 86 10.03 0.78 7.85
N ARG A 87 10.20 1.11 9.13
CA ARG A 87 10.04 2.49 9.63
C ARG A 87 11.05 3.44 8.98
N SER A 88 12.30 3.01 8.84
CA SER A 88 13.34 3.80 8.18
C SER A 88 13.05 4.03 6.70
N VAL A 89 12.55 3.02 5.98
CA VAL A 89 12.12 3.13 4.57
C VAL A 89 10.98 4.13 4.44
N ARG A 90 9.96 4.04 5.30
CA ARG A 90 8.86 5.01 5.30
C ARG A 90 9.37 6.42 5.62
N GLY A 91 10.31 6.56 6.55
CA GLY A 91 10.95 7.84 6.87
C GLY A 91 11.67 8.48 5.67
N SER A 92 12.35 7.69 4.83
CA SER A 92 12.96 8.22 3.60
C SER A 92 11.94 8.73 2.60
N LEU A 93 10.84 7.98 2.43
CA LEU A 93 9.82 8.29 1.43
C LEU A 93 8.97 9.51 1.81
N VAL A 94 8.79 9.79 3.10
CA VAL A 94 8.04 10.95 3.61
C VAL A 94 8.74 12.29 3.32
N ASN A 95 10.04 12.28 3.03
CA ASN A 95 10.78 13.49 2.67
C ASN A 95 10.44 14.02 1.27
N TYR A 96 9.71 13.23 0.48
CA TYR A 96 9.30 13.55 -0.89
C TYR A 96 7.79 13.82 -0.94
N ASP A 97 7.35 14.66 -1.86
CA ASP A 97 5.93 14.97 -2.10
C ASP A 97 5.25 13.86 -2.95
N PHE A 98 5.43 12.61 -2.51
CA PHE A 98 4.83 11.46 -3.15
C PHE A 98 3.45 11.19 -2.60
N HIS A 99 2.55 10.78 -3.49
CA HIS A 99 1.28 10.22 -3.08
C HIS A 99 1.52 8.93 -2.29
N CYS A 100 0.66 8.62 -1.32
CA CYS A 100 0.83 7.43 -0.47
C CYS A 100 0.89 6.13 -1.29
N PHE A 101 0.21 6.09 -2.44
CA PHE A 101 0.32 5.00 -3.42
C PHE A 101 1.74 4.87 -3.98
N GLU A 102 2.32 5.96 -4.47
CA GLU A 102 3.64 5.96 -5.09
C GLU A 102 4.73 5.56 -4.10
N ALA A 103 4.71 6.14 -2.91
CA ALA A 103 5.62 5.78 -1.83
C ALA A 103 5.52 4.28 -1.49
N THR A 104 4.29 3.76 -1.42
CA THR A 104 4.06 2.34 -1.15
C THR A 104 4.54 1.45 -2.29
N GLN A 105 4.32 1.85 -3.53
CA GLN A 105 4.76 1.12 -4.72
C GLN A 105 6.29 1.08 -4.83
N LEU A 106 6.98 2.18 -4.53
CA LEU A 106 8.45 2.21 -4.45
C LEU A 106 8.98 1.23 -3.40
N ALA A 107 8.35 1.17 -2.22
CA ALA A 107 8.72 0.23 -1.16
C ALA A 107 8.42 -1.24 -1.52
N ASN A 108 7.39 -1.50 -2.33
CA ASN A 108 6.99 -2.85 -2.74
C ASN A 108 7.85 -3.40 -3.89
N LEU A 109 8.07 -2.57 -4.91
CA LEU A 109 8.76 -2.96 -6.13
C LEU A 109 10.28 -2.93 -5.96
N CYS A 110 10.79 -1.93 -5.22
CA CYS A 110 12.23 -1.66 -5.05
C CYS A 110 12.97 -1.61 -6.41
N PRO A 111 12.63 -0.66 -7.30
CA PRO A 111 13.34 -0.50 -8.57
C PRO A 111 14.82 -0.15 -8.34
N GLU A 112 15.65 -0.43 -9.34
CA GLU A 112 17.09 -0.22 -9.29
C GLU A 112 17.52 1.08 -9.97
N THR A 113 16.73 1.58 -10.91
CA THR A 113 17.02 2.79 -11.70
C THR A 113 15.85 3.77 -11.71
N ALA A 114 16.13 5.05 -11.95
CA ALA A 114 15.09 6.07 -12.10
C ALA A 114 14.16 5.77 -13.30
N GLU A 115 14.73 5.32 -14.42
CA GLU A 115 13.98 4.89 -15.61
C GLU A 115 13.00 3.76 -15.28
N GLU A 116 13.44 2.72 -14.56
CA GLU A 116 12.55 1.64 -14.12
C GLU A 116 11.45 2.15 -13.19
N ALA A 117 11.79 3.01 -12.22
CA ALA A 117 10.82 3.54 -11.27
C ALA A 117 9.70 4.33 -11.97
N LYS A 118 10.08 5.20 -12.92
CA LYS A 118 9.15 6.01 -13.72
C LYS A 118 8.36 5.16 -14.70
N SER A 119 8.98 4.15 -15.32
CA SER A 119 8.27 3.20 -16.19
C SER A 119 7.20 2.38 -15.44
N LEU A 120 7.50 1.94 -14.22
CA LEU A 120 6.57 1.17 -13.39
C LEU A 120 5.51 2.03 -12.71
N ILE A 121 5.84 3.29 -12.39
CA ILE A 121 4.98 4.24 -11.69
C ILE A 121 5.00 5.57 -12.47
N PRO A 122 4.22 5.66 -13.57
CA PRO A 122 4.27 6.81 -14.48
C PRO A 122 3.84 8.13 -13.83
N SER A 123 3.10 8.09 -12.72
CA SER A 123 2.74 9.30 -11.96
C SER A 123 3.93 10.00 -11.28
N LEU A 124 5.11 9.36 -11.24
CA LEU A 124 6.34 9.93 -10.70
C LEU A 124 7.14 10.78 -11.70
N GLU A 125 6.79 10.76 -13.00
CA GLU A 125 7.59 11.35 -14.08
C GLU A 125 8.01 12.81 -13.79
N ASP A 126 7.06 13.62 -13.32
CA ASP A 126 7.22 15.06 -13.07
C ASP A 126 7.48 15.43 -11.60
N LYS A 127 7.60 14.44 -10.69
CA LYS A 127 7.66 14.69 -9.23
C LYS A 127 9.07 14.70 -8.65
N CYS A 128 10.04 14.10 -9.33
CA CYS A 128 11.39 13.92 -8.82
C CYS A 128 12.39 13.84 -9.97
N THR A 129 13.56 14.48 -9.83
CA THR A 129 14.61 14.36 -10.85
C THR A 129 15.22 12.96 -10.84
N ASP A 130 15.87 12.58 -11.94
CA ASP A 130 16.50 11.25 -12.04
C ASP A 130 17.61 11.09 -10.99
N GLU A 131 18.37 12.16 -10.71
CA GLU A 131 19.44 12.13 -9.71
C GLU A 131 18.90 11.93 -8.28
N GLU A 132 17.82 12.63 -7.94
CA GLU A 132 17.14 12.50 -6.65
C GLU A 132 16.53 11.11 -6.49
N MET A 133 15.88 10.61 -7.54
CA MET A 133 15.31 9.27 -7.57
C MET A 133 16.39 8.20 -7.41
N GLU A 134 17.50 8.31 -8.15
CA GLU A 134 18.62 7.38 -8.00
C GLU A 134 19.20 7.37 -6.57
N ALA A 135 19.35 8.54 -5.96
CA ALA A 135 19.86 8.65 -4.60
C ALA A 135 18.92 7.96 -3.60
N LEU A 136 17.62 8.19 -3.72
CA LEU A 136 16.59 7.52 -2.91
C LEU A 136 16.62 6.00 -3.11
N LEU A 137 16.64 5.53 -4.36
CA LEU A 137 16.66 4.09 -4.66
C LEU A 137 17.92 3.42 -4.10
N LYS A 138 19.09 4.05 -4.19
CA LYS A 138 20.33 3.56 -3.57
C LYS A 138 20.19 3.44 -2.05
N GLU A 139 19.55 4.41 -1.39
CA GLU A 139 19.26 4.33 0.04
C GLU A 139 18.34 3.14 0.37
N LEU A 140 17.27 2.96 -0.40
CA LEU A 140 16.32 1.85 -0.20
C LEU A 140 16.97 0.48 -0.42
N GLN A 141 17.81 0.32 -1.46
CA GLN A 141 18.54 -0.92 -1.71
C GLN A 141 19.55 -1.22 -0.58
N THR A 142 20.22 -0.19 -0.06
CA THR A 142 21.09 -0.33 1.11
C THR A 142 20.29 -0.87 2.29
N LYS A 143 19.16 -0.25 2.64
CA LYS A 143 18.29 -0.72 3.74
C LYS A 143 17.77 -2.14 3.53
N LYS A 144 17.48 -2.53 2.28
CA LYS A 144 17.05 -3.89 1.93
C LYS A 144 18.14 -4.93 2.15
N ASN A 145 19.40 -4.58 1.91
CA ASN A 145 20.54 -5.50 2.02
C ASN A 145 21.06 -5.64 3.47
N PHE A 146 20.91 -4.61 4.30
CA PHE A 146 21.47 -4.56 5.67
C PHE A 146 20.45 -4.82 6.79
N GLN A 147 19.30 -5.42 6.49
CA GLN A 147 18.20 -5.63 7.45
C GLN A 147 18.23 -6.95 8.22
#